data_AF-A0A939GGG7-F1
#
_entry.id   AF-A0A939GGG7-F1
#
_cell.length_a   1.000
_cell.length_b   1.000
_cell.length_c   1.000
_cell.angle_alpha   90.00
_cell.angle_beta   90.00
_cell.angle_gamma   90.00
#
_symmetry.space_group_name_H-M   'P 1'
#
loop_
_entity.id
_entity.type
_entity.pdbx_description
1 polymer ?
#
loop_
_entity_poly.entity_id
_entity_poly.type
_entity_poly.pdbx_seq_one_letter_code
_entity_poly.pdbx_strand_id
1 'polypeptide(L)'
;MTTPSYSIRKAVAADFEAIDEFDMFAGDRQEEISRGECFVAVQGETVAGYLTTARSFYQNPFIAYIQVRDNQQRHGIGHALLAFAESRWPVEKIYISTEADNAPMLHLLQKRGYTPAGEILFIQNEPELVFCKLR
;
A
#
# COMPACT_ATOMS: atom_id res chain seq x y z
N MET A 1 3.93 25.43 -10.08
CA MET A 1 4.18 24.53 -8.94
C MET A 1 4.77 23.26 -9.51
N THR A 2 6.02 22.96 -9.20
CA THR A 2 6.70 21.72 -9.62
C THR A 2 6.06 20.56 -8.89
N THR A 3 5.45 19.62 -9.60
CA THR A 3 4.96 18.37 -9.02
C THR A 3 6.13 17.67 -8.34
N PRO A 4 6.05 17.29 -7.06
CA PRO A 4 7.10 16.50 -6.45
C PRO A 4 7.30 15.22 -7.26
N SER A 5 8.51 15.05 -7.79
CA SER A 5 8.88 13.85 -8.55
C SER A 5 9.26 12.76 -7.56
N TYR A 6 8.45 11.71 -7.51
CA TYR A 6 8.80 10.47 -6.83
C TYR A 6 8.96 9.36 -7.86
N SER A 7 9.80 8.38 -7.55
CA SER A 7 9.93 7.14 -8.31
C SER A 7 9.40 5.98 -7.49
N ILE A 8 8.80 4.98 -8.14
CA ILE A 8 8.37 3.75 -7.47
C ILE A 8 9.18 2.59 -8.02
N ARG A 9 9.74 1.80 -7.10
CA ARG A 9 10.56 0.63 -7.43
C ARG A 9 10.37 -0.48 -6.41
N LYS A 10 10.78 -1.69 -6.77
CA LYS A 10 10.92 -2.78 -5.80
C LYS A 10 11.90 -2.35 -4.70
N ALA A 11 11.55 -2.65 -3.47
CA ALA A 11 12.41 -2.40 -2.32
C ALA A 11 13.64 -3.34 -2.37
N VAL A 12 14.76 -2.85 -1.86
CA VAL A 12 16.00 -3.61 -1.67
C VAL A 12 16.33 -3.64 -0.18
N ALA A 13 17.25 -4.53 0.24
CA ALA A 13 17.63 -4.67 1.65
C ALA A 13 18.06 -3.35 2.30
N ALA A 14 18.72 -2.46 1.54
CA ALA A 14 19.15 -1.14 2.02
C ALA A 14 17.99 -0.16 2.31
N ASP A 15 16.77 -0.42 1.81
CA ASP A 15 15.61 0.41 2.13
C ASP A 15 15.01 0.09 3.50
N PHE A 16 15.38 -1.04 4.12
CA PHE A 16 14.73 -1.53 5.35
C PHE A 16 14.82 -0.52 6.49
N GLU A 17 16.02 0.00 6.80
CA GLU A 17 16.19 0.96 7.90
C GLU A 17 15.29 2.20 7.70
N ALA A 18 15.20 2.70 6.47
CA ALA A 18 14.38 3.86 6.16
C ALA A 18 12.86 3.57 6.23
N ILE A 19 12.44 2.33 6.01
CA ILE A 19 11.05 1.89 6.19
C ILE A 19 10.74 1.75 7.69
N ASP A 20 11.62 1.08 8.43
CA ASP A 20 11.47 0.78 9.87
C ASP A 20 11.32 2.04 10.72
N GLU A 21 11.92 3.16 10.30
CA GLU A 21 11.74 4.48 10.95
C GLU A 21 10.28 4.94 11.10
N PHE A 22 9.38 4.49 10.22
CA PHE A 22 7.98 4.91 10.23
C PHE A 22 6.98 3.77 10.12
N ASP A 23 7.43 2.53 9.98
CA ASP A 23 6.54 1.37 9.92
C ASP A 23 5.81 1.18 11.25
N MET A 24 4.49 1.06 11.19
CA MET A 24 3.64 0.82 12.35
C MET A 24 2.89 -0.51 12.29
N PHE A 25 3.14 -1.32 11.26
CA PHE A 25 2.38 -2.54 11.00
C PHE A 25 3.10 -3.80 11.52
N ALA A 26 2.32 -4.85 11.80
CA ALA A 26 2.81 -6.08 12.43
C ALA A 26 3.55 -7.06 11.49
N GLY A 27 3.92 -6.65 10.27
CA GLY A 27 4.53 -7.56 9.28
C GLY A 27 6.05 -7.42 9.16
N ASP A 28 6.71 -8.46 8.67
CA ASP A 28 8.18 -8.53 8.54
C ASP A 28 8.65 -7.91 7.22
N ARG A 29 9.04 -6.62 7.26
CA ARG A 29 9.52 -5.91 6.08
C ARG A 29 10.78 -6.53 5.50
N GLN A 30 11.70 -7.06 6.32
CA GLN A 30 12.94 -7.67 5.81
C GLN A 30 12.62 -8.90 4.96
N GLU A 31 11.73 -9.76 5.45
CA GLU A 31 11.33 -10.97 4.76
C GLU A 31 10.57 -10.66 3.46
N GLU A 32 9.62 -9.72 3.48
CA GLU A 32 8.88 -9.29 2.30
C GLU A 32 9.78 -8.61 1.25
N ILE A 33 10.76 -7.80 1.68
CA ILE A 33 11.78 -7.23 0.80
C ILE A 33 12.57 -8.35 0.13
N SER A 34 13.03 -9.35 0.89
CA SER A 34 13.81 -10.47 0.35
C SER A 34 13.03 -11.29 -0.69
N ARG A 35 11.70 -11.36 -0.55
CA ARG A 35 10.78 -12.02 -1.48
C ARG A 35 10.38 -11.14 -2.66
N GLY A 36 10.71 -9.85 -2.61
CA GLY A 36 10.29 -8.88 -3.61
C GLY A 36 8.80 -8.58 -3.60
N GLU A 37 8.18 -8.71 -2.42
CA GLU A 37 6.78 -8.41 -2.11
C GLU A 37 6.61 -6.98 -1.58
N CYS A 38 7.71 -6.22 -1.43
CA CYS A 38 7.74 -4.84 -0.98
C CYS A 38 8.20 -3.86 -2.08
N PHE A 39 7.55 -2.70 -2.13
CA PHE A 39 7.83 -1.62 -3.07
C PHE A 39 7.89 -0.29 -2.32
N VAL A 40 8.79 0.59 -2.73
CA VAL A 40 8.99 1.91 -2.12
C VAL A 40 8.71 3.02 -3.11
N ALA A 41 8.12 4.10 -2.61
CA ALA A 41 8.12 5.40 -3.25
C ALA A 41 9.30 6.20 -2.71
N VAL A 42 10.19 6.62 -3.61
CA VAL A 42 11.40 7.38 -3.28
C VAL A 42 11.24 8.81 -3.78
N GLN A 43 11.46 9.77 -2.89
CA GLN A 43 11.50 11.19 -3.20
C GLN A 43 12.87 11.75 -2.81
N GLY A 44 13.65 12.18 -3.80
CA GLY A 44 15.07 12.48 -3.58
C GLY A 44 15.83 11.21 -3.18
N GLU A 45 16.45 11.22 -2.01
CA GLU A 45 17.19 10.09 -1.43
C GLU A 45 16.39 9.37 -0.32
N THR A 46 15.15 9.79 -0.06
CA THR A 46 14.37 9.32 1.07
C THR A 46 13.24 8.40 0.64
N VAL A 47 13.04 7.29 1.37
CA VAL A 47 11.83 6.48 1.30
C VAL A 47 10.66 7.28 1.87
N ALA A 48 9.79 7.74 0.98
CA ALA A 48 8.65 8.58 1.30
C ALA A 48 7.39 7.75 1.64
N GLY A 49 7.36 6.49 1.24
CA GLY A 49 6.32 5.54 1.56
C GLY A 49 6.62 4.17 0.99
N TYR A 50 5.86 3.17 1.40
CA TYR A 50 6.00 1.81 0.91
C TYR A 50 4.63 1.15 0.74
N LEU A 51 4.61 0.05 -0.02
CA LEU A 51 3.50 -0.87 -0.08
C LEU A 51 4.00 -2.31 -0.14
N THR A 52 3.28 -3.23 0.49
CA THR A 52 3.54 -4.67 0.35
C THR A 52 2.31 -5.44 -0.07
N THR A 53 2.55 -6.63 -0.62
CA THR A 53 1.50 -7.53 -1.07
C THR A 53 1.50 -8.82 -0.29
N ALA A 54 0.31 -9.33 0.01
CA ALA A 54 0.15 -10.66 0.60
C ALA A 54 0.41 -11.74 -0.46
N ARG A 55 0.88 -12.89 0.03
CA ARG A 55 1.16 -14.09 -0.77
C ARG A 55 -0.06 -14.69 -1.44
N SER A 56 -1.21 -14.66 -0.76
CA SER A 56 -2.45 -15.22 -1.27
C SER A 56 -3.64 -14.56 -0.60
N PHE A 57 -4.60 -14.15 -1.41
CA PHE A 57 -5.96 -13.81 -1.00
C PHE A 57 -6.91 -14.46 -2.00
N TYR A 58 -7.26 -15.73 -1.75
CA TYR A 58 -8.04 -16.55 -2.69
C TYR A 58 -7.42 -16.58 -4.11
N GLN A 59 -6.08 -16.67 -4.21
CA GLN A 59 -5.32 -16.62 -5.47
C GLN A 59 -5.40 -15.26 -6.22
N ASN A 60 -5.92 -14.21 -5.60
CA ASN A 60 -5.89 -12.85 -6.15
C ASN A 60 -4.78 -12.01 -5.48
N PRO A 61 -4.23 -11.00 -6.19
CA PRO A 61 -3.35 -10.01 -5.57
C PRO A 61 -4.07 -9.23 -4.48
N PHE A 62 -3.37 -9.07 -3.36
CA PHE A 62 -3.86 -8.31 -2.22
C PHE A 62 -2.76 -7.39 -1.71
N ILE A 63 -3.08 -6.11 -1.60
CA ILE A 63 -2.21 -5.11 -1.00
C ILE A 63 -2.38 -5.25 0.51
N ALA A 64 -1.34 -5.74 1.18
CA ALA A 64 -1.36 -6.04 2.60
C ALA A 64 -1.16 -4.79 3.45
N TYR A 65 -0.15 -4.00 3.11
CA TYR A 65 0.18 -2.78 3.82
C TYR A 65 0.52 -1.67 2.84
N ILE A 66 0.14 -0.45 3.19
CA ILE A 66 0.54 0.76 2.51
C ILE A 66 0.70 1.87 3.54
N GLN A 67 1.87 2.49 3.55
CA GLN A 67 2.15 3.59 4.46
C GLN A 67 2.92 4.69 3.74
N VAL A 68 2.59 5.93 4.07
CA VAL A 68 3.32 7.11 3.61
C VAL A 68 3.85 7.79 4.86
N ARG A 69 5.14 8.12 4.86
CA ARG A 69 5.80 8.85 5.95
C ARG A 69 5.00 10.11 6.26
N ASP A 70 4.77 10.41 7.53
CA ASP A 70 3.81 11.44 7.96
C ASP A 70 4.04 12.81 7.31
N ASN A 71 5.30 13.26 7.25
CA ASN A 71 5.68 14.52 6.61
C ASN A 71 5.59 14.51 5.08
N GLN A 72 5.33 13.36 4.45
CA GLN A 72 5.15 13.19 3.00
C GLN A 72 3.70 12.85 2.62
N GLN A 73 2.79 12.71 3.59
CA GLN A 73 1.37 12.48 3.31
C GLN A 73 0.74 13.64 2.52
N ARG A 74 -0.37 13.36 1.84
CA ARG A 74 -1.12 14.32 0.99
C ARG A 74 -0.36 14.88 -0.23
N HIS A 75 0.82 14.35 -0.56
CA HIS A 75 1.57 14.70 -1.79
C HIS A 75 1.35 13.73 -2.96
N GLY A 76 0.31 12.88 -2.88
CA GLY A 76 -0.03 11.93 -3.96
C GLY A 76 0.76 10.61 -3.94
N ILE A 77 1.67 10.40 -2.98
CA ILE A 77 2.50 9.18 -2.91
C ILE A 77 1.65 7.91 -2.75
N GLY A 78 0.66 7.90 -1.85
CA GLY A 78 -0.23 6.75 -1.67
C GLY A 78 -1.02 6.44 -2.95
N HIS A 79 -1.45 7.47 -3.67
CA HIS A 79 -2.10 7.31 -4.98
C HIS A 79 -1.14 6.65 -5.98
N ALA A 80 0.12 7.07 -6.03
CA ALA A 80 1.10 6.52 -6.94
C ALA A 80 1.48 5.08 -6.60
N LEU A 81 1.66 4.74 -5.31
CA LEU A 81 1.91 3.36 -4.85
C LEU A 81 0.79 2.43 -5.30
N LEU A 82 -0.49 2.83 -5.11
CA LEU A 82 -1.62 2.06 -5.61
C LEU A 82 -1.63 1.98 -7.14
N ALA A 83 -1.32 3.06 -7.86
CA ALA A 83 -1.24 3.02 -9.33
C ALA A 83 -0.18 2.05 -9.85
N PHE A 84 0.97 2.01 -9.19
CA PHE A 84 2.05 1.08 -9.49
C PHE A 84 1.65 -0.36 -9.17
N ALA A 85 1.06 -0.60 -7.99
CA ALA A 85 0.57 -1.92 -7.61
C ALA A 85 -0.45 -2.42 -8.63
N GLU A 86 -1.42 -1.57 -8.98
CA GLU A 86 -2.37 -1.88 -10.03
C GLU A 86 -1.62 -2.26 -11.32
N SER A 87 -0.71 -1.46 -11.88
CA SER A 87 -0.04 -1.77 -13.16
C SER A 87 0.82 -3.05 -13.16
N ARG A 88 1.20 -3.56 -11.98
CA ARG A 88 2.07 -4.73 -11.81
C ARG A 88 1.39 -6.06 -12.15
N TRP A 89 0.12 -6.21 -11.82
CA TRP A 89 -0.61 -7.46 -12.04
C TRP A 89 -1.60 -7.33 -13.21
N PRO A 90 -1.46 -8.13 -14.28
CA PRO A 90 -2.35 -8.11 -15.44
C PRO A 90 -3.68 -8.85 -15.18
N VAL A 91 -4.07 -9.02 -13.91
CA VAL A 91 -5.28 -9.76 -13.53
C VAL A 91 -6.49 -8.84 -13.46
N GLU A 92 -7.67 -9.43 -13.60
CA GLU A 92 -8.96 -8.73 -13.59
C GLU A 92 -9.27 -8.02 -12.26
N LYS A 93 -8.63 -8.42 -11.14
CA LYS A 93 -9.01 -7.97 -9.78
C LYS A 93 -7.78 -7.73 -8.90
N ILE A 94 -7.79 -6.62 -8.17
CA ILE A 94 -6.84 -6.36 -7.07
C ILE A 94 -7.62 -5.98 -5.82
N TYR A 95 -7.21 -6.55 -4.70
CA TYR A 95 -7.84 -6.37 -3.41
C TYR A 95 -6.95 -5.56 -2.46
N ILE A 96 -7.59 -4.88 -1.52
CA ILE A 96 -6.98 -4.16 -0.41
C ILE A 96 -8.02 -4.05 0.70
N SER A 97 -7.58 -3.90 1.94
CA SER A 97 -8.49 -3.58 3.04
C SER A 97 -7.98 -2.40 3.86
N THR A 98 -8.88 -1.84 4.67
CA THR A 98 -8.55 -0.83 5.67
C THR A 98 -9.61 -0.84 6.76
N GLU A 99 -9.26 -0.37 7.96
CA GLU A 99 -10.19 -0.19 9.07
C GLU A 99 -11.31 0.80 8.72
N ALA A 100 -12.52 0.57 9.24
CA ALA A 100 -13.70 1.37 8.94
C ALA A 100 -13.59 2.85 9.35
N ASP A 101 -12.70 3.18 10.28
CA ASP A 101 -12.43 4.54 10.75
C ASP A 101 -11.27 5.23 10.00
N ASN A 102 -10.59 4.54 9.08
CA ASN A 102 -9.48 5.08 8.29
C ASN A 102 -9.97 5.97 7.13
N ALA A 103 -10.57 7.11 7.46
CA ALA A 103 -11.14 8.06 6.50
C ALA A 103 -10.17 8.48 5.36
N PRO A 104 -8.85 8.72 5.60
CA PRO A 104 -7.91 9.03 4.53
C PRO A 104 -7.78 7.91 3.49
N MET A 105 -7.71 6.66 3.94
CA MET A 105 -7.59 5.51 3.06
C MET A 105 -8.90 5.26 2.31
N LEU A 106 -10.05 5.33 2.99
CA LEU A 106 -11.37 5.19 2.37
C LEU A 106 -11.58 6.21 1.22
N HIS A 107 -11.20 7.48 1.43
CA HIS A 107 -11.25 8.51 0.39
C HIS A 107 -10.31 8.22 -0.77
N LEU A 108 -9.11 7.71 -0.50
CA LEU A 108 -8.14 7.34 -1.53
C LEU A 108 -8.69 6.18 -2.40
N LEU A 109 -9.24 5.16 -1.77
CA LEU A 109 -9.84 4.00 -2.46
C LEU A 109 -11.03 4.43 -3.32
N GLN A 110 -11.93 5.27 -2.80
CA GLN A 110 -13.05 5.83 -3.55
C GLN A 110 -12.55 6.60 -4.79
N LYS A 111 -11.58 7.50 -4.62
CA LYS A 111 -11.00 8.28 -5.73
C LYS A 111 -10.34 7.41 -6.80
N ARG A 112 -9.83 6.24 -6.42
CA ARG A 112 -9.20 5.29 -7.35
C ARG A 112 -10.18 4.30 -7.97
N GLY A 113 -11.47 4.37 -7.64
CA GLY A 113 -12.51 3.52 -8.22
C GLY A 113 -12.54 2.11 -7.64
N TYR A 114 -12.08 1.91 -6.41
CA TYR A 114 -12.30 0.66 -5.70
C TYR A 114 -13.76 0.57 -5.25
N THR A 115 -14.32 -0.64 -5.28
CA THR A 115 -15.68 -0.95 -4.84
C THR A 115 -15.63 -1.80 -3.57
N PRO A 116 -16.52 -1.55 -2.57
CA PRO A 116 -16.65 -2.43 -1.42
C PRO A 116 -16.91 -3.87 -1.85
N ALA A 117 -16.20 -4.82 -1.26
CA ALA A 117 -16.23 -6.24 -1.60
C ALA A 117 -16.51 -7.15 -0.40
N GLY A 118 -16.54 -6.60 0.82
CA GLY A 118 -16.88 -7.31 2.04
C GLY A 118 -16.36 -6.59 3.27
N GLU A 119 -16.56 -7.22 4.42
CA GLU A 119 -16.02 -6.80 5.71
C GLU A 119 -15.52 -8.03 6.46
N ILE A 120 -14.47 -7.86 7.25
CA ILE A 120 -13.98 -8.88 8.17
C ILE A 120 -14.05 -8.31 9.58
N LEU A 121 -14.86 -8.95 10.41
CA LEU A 121 -15.04 -8.59 11.81
C LEU A 121 -13.95 -9.26 12.67
N PHE A 122 -13.67 -8.67 13.83
CA PHE A 122 -12.78 -9.23 14.86
C PHE A 122 -11.29 -9.34 14.49
N ILE A 123 -10.80 -8.56 13.50
CA ILE A 123 -9.36 -8.39 13.28
C ILE A 123 -8.79 -7.34 14.24
N GLN A 124 -9.44 -6.18 14.30
CA GLN A 124 -9.14 -5.08 15.22
C GLN A 124 -10.43 -4.64 15.93
N ASN A 125 -10.37 -3.49 16.62
CA ASN A 125 -11.55 -2.90 17.25
C ASN A 125 -12.62 -2.55 16.21
N GLU A 126 -12.21 -1.83 15.16
CA GLU A 126 -13.08 -1.50 14.03
C GLU A 126 -13.07 -2.62 12.98
N PRO A 127 -14.19 -2.84 12.27
CA PRO A 127 -14.24 -3.77 11.14
C PRO A 127 -13.19 -3.44 10.08
N GLU A 128 -12.59 -4.48 9.52
CA GLU A 128 -11.71 -4.36 8.37
C GLU A 128 -12.54 -4.41 7.08
N LEU A 129 -12.62 -3.28 6.36
CA LEU A 129 -13.39 -3.17 5.14
C LEU A 129 -12.56 -3.63 3.95
N VAL A 130 -13.06 -4.61 3.19
CA VAL A 130 -12.39 -5.16 2.01
C VAL A 130 -12.90 -4.47 0.76
N PHE A 131 -11.98 -4.05 -0.09
CA PHE A 131 -12.24 -3.38 -1.35
C PHE A 131 -11.62 -4.15 -2.51
N CYS A 132 -12.29 -4.09 -3.66
CA CYS A 132 -11.83 -4.67 -4.92
C CYS A 132 -11.84 -3.60 -6.01
N LYS A 133 -10.80 -3.57 -6.83
CA LYS A 133 -10.81 -2.86 -8.10
C LYS A 133 -10.79 -3.86 -9.25
N LEU A 134 -11.82 -3.79 -10.08
CA LEU A 134 -11.88 -4.50 -11.36
C LEU A 134 -11.05 -3.70 -12.38
N ARG A 135 -10.28 -4.38 -13.23
CA ARG A 135 -9.45 -3.76 -14.27
C ARG A 135 -9.92 -4.12 -15.66
#